data_AF-A0A6N6KC27-F1
#
_entry.id   AF-A0A6N6KC27-F1
#
_cell.length_a   1.000
_cell.length_b   1.000
_cell.length_c   1.000
_cell.angle_alpha   90.00
_cell.angle_beta   90.00
_cell.angle_gamma   90.00
#
_symmetry.space_group_name_H-M   'P 1'
#
loop_
_entity.id
_entity.type
_entity.pdbx_description
1 polymer ?
#
loop_
_entity_poly.entity_id
_entity_poly.type
_entity_poly.pdbx_seq_one_letter_code
_entity_poly.pdbx_strand_id
1 'polypeptide(L)' 'MPNTNKDILSLIIFGLPGAIIRWIFLKTFNKEKTFKDYLADNAYINAAVGIIALVIVILLGYTMT' A
#
# COMPACT_ATOMS: atom_id res chain seq x y z
N MET A 1 -1.54 -0.66 18.55
CA MET A 1 -2.36 -1.78 18.04
C MET A 1 -3.62 -1.19 17.45
N PRO A 2 -4.18 -1.73 16.35
CA PRO A 2 -5.50 -1.33 15.89
C PRO A 2 -6.53 -1.77 16.94
N ASN A 3 -7.36 -0.82 17.39
CA ASN A 3 -8.26 -1.03 18.53
C ASN A 3 -9.73 -1.14 18.10
N THR A 4 -10.02 -0.94 16.81
CA THR A 4 -11.36 -0.99 16.25
C THR A 4 -11.40 -1.81 14.96
N ASN A 5 -12.55 -2.43 14.69
CA ASN A 5 -12.78 -3.22 13.47
C ASN A 5 -12.56 -2.41 12.17
N LYS A 6 -12.72 -1.08 12.23
CA LYS A 6 -12.51 -0.16 11.11
C LYS A 6 -11.03 0.00 10.75
N ASP A 7 -10.16 0.01 11.76
CA ASP A 7 -8.71 0.12 11.56
C ASP A 7 -8.17 -1.12 10.85
N ILE A 8 -8.63 -2.30 11.29
CA ILE A 8 -8.26 -3.59 10.69
C ILE A 8 -8.72 -3.67 9.24
N LEU A 9 -9.95 -3.26 8.96
CA LEU A 9 -10.49 -3.26 7.60
C LEU A 9 -9.69 -2.34 6.67
N SER A 10 -9.35 -1.14 7.14
CA SER A 10 -8.54 -0.17 6.38
C SER A 10 -7.13 -0.69 6.11
N LEU A 11 -6.51 -1.34 7.10
CA LEU A 11 -5.21 -1.98 6.95
C LEU A 11 -5.24 -3.12 5.92
N ILE A 12 -6.33 -3.89 5.83
CA ILE A 12 -6.47 -4.97 4.84
C ILE A 12 -6.71 -4.38 3.44
N ILE A 13 -7.68 -3.46 3.31
CA ILE A 13 -8.08 -2.89 2.02
C ILE A 13 -6.93 -2.10 1.37
N PHE A 14 -6.23 -1.27 2.14
CA PHE A 14 -5.17 -0.43 1.61
C PHE A 14 -3.77 -1.02 1.78
N GLY A 15 -3.57 -1.92 2.75
CA GLY A 15 -2.28 -2.55 2.99
C GLY A 15 -1.88 -3.51 1.87
N LEU A 16 -2.80 -4.32 1.35
CA LEU A 16 -2.46 -5.23 0.24
C LEU A 16 -2.04 -4.45 -1.03
N PRO A 17 -2.81 -3.45 -1.52
CA PRO A 17 -2.39 -2.62 -2.66
C PRO A 17 -1.07 -1.89 -2.39
N GLY A 18 -0.89 -1.29 -1.21
CA GLY A 18 0.34 -0.55 -0.93
C GLY A 18 1.57 -1.45 -0.79
N ALA A 19 1.42 -2.68 -0.28
CA ALA A 19 2.48 -3.68 -0.29
C ALA A 19 2.87 -4.08 -1.72
N ILE A 20 1.89 -4.23 -2.63
CA ILE A 20 2.15 -4.52 -4.05
C ILE A 20 2.92 -3.37 -4.69
N ILE A 21 2.51 -2.12 -4.45
CA ILE A 21 3.16 -0.93 -5.02
C ILE A 21 4.58 -0.78 -4.49
N ARG A 22 4.77 -0.91 -3.16
CA ARG A 22 6.11 -0.90 -2.55
C ARG A 22 6.98 -2.02 -3.12
N TRP A 23 6.44 -3.23 -3.25
CA TRP A 23 7.18 -4.34 -3.83
C TRP A 23 7.59 -4.04 -5.27
N ILE A 24 6.69 -3.63 -6.15
CA ILE A 24 7.02 -3.32 -7.55
C ILE A 24 8.07 -2.21 -7.65
N PHE A 25 7.88 -1.12 -6.90
CA PHE A 25 8.77 0.04 -6.94
C PHE A 25 10.16 -0.30 -6.38
N LEU A 26 10.21 -0.95 -5.21
CA LEU A 26 11.46 -1.23 -4.50
C LEU A 26 12.15 -2.53 -4.93
N LYS A 27 11.47 -3.44 -5.62
CA LYS A 27 12.08 -4.63 -6.24
C LYS A 27 13.17 -4.24 -7.24
N THR A 28 13.07 -3.06 -7.84
CA THR A 28 14.12 -2.52 -8.73
C THR A 28 15.39 -2.12 -7.98
N PHE A 29 15.29 -1.80 -6.68
CA PHE A 29 16.39 -1.37 -5.82
C PHE A 29 16.91 -2.47 -4.88
N ASN A 30 16.07 -3.45 -4.52
CA ASN A 30 16.40 -4.51 -3.58
C ASN A 30 15.99 -5.87 -4.14
N LYS A 31 16.98 -6.64 -4.61
CA LYS A 31 16.75 -7.94 -5.28
C LYS A 31 16.30 -9.06 -4.33
N GLU A 32 16.50 -8.90 -3.02
CA GLU A 32 16.32 -9.99 -2.06
C GLU A 32 14.93 -10.02 -1.39
N LYS A 33 14.24 -8.88 -1.28
CA LYS A 33 12.93 -8.84 -0.62
C LYS A 33 11.82 -9.35 -1.53
N THR A 34 11.13 -10.39 -1.09
CA THR A 34 9.96 -10.94 -1.74
C THR A 34 8.72 -10.10 -1.44
N PHE A 35 7.65 -10.29 -2.23
CA PHE A 35 6.36 -9.66 -1.94
C PHE A 35 5.84 -9.99 -0.53
N LYS A 36 6.06 -11.23 -0.06
CA LYS A 36 5.66 -11.65 1.29
C LYS A 36 6.37 -10.84 2.36
N ASP A 37 7.63 -10.48 2.15
CA ASP A 37 8.38 -9.64 3.09
C ASP A 37 7.80 -8.23 3.16
N TYR A 38 7.37 -7.66 2.04
CA TYR A 38 6.69 -6.36 2.03
C TYR A 38 5.29 -6.42 2.66
N LEU A 39 4.57 -7.52 2.47
CA LEU A 39 3.25 -7.71 3.05
C LEU A 39 3.31 -7.91 4.58
N ALA A 40 4.34 -8.63 5.07
CA ALA A 40 4.58 -8.89 6.49
C ALA A 40 5.32 -7.73 7.21
N ASP A 41 5.84 -6.75 6.46
CA ASP A 41 6.38 -5.50 6.99
C ASP A 41 5.26 -4.65 7.64
N ASN A 42 5.59 -3.42 8.01
CA ASN A 42 4.64 -2.52 8.67
C ASN A 42 3.35 -2.28 7.86
N ALA A 43 2.24 -2.86 8.33
CA ALA A 43 0.92 -2.76 7.72
C ALA A 43 0.41 -1.31 7.60
N TYR A 44 0.81 -0.40 8.49
CA TYR A 44 0.47 1.02 8.39
C TYR A 44 1.19 1.70 7.23
N ILE A 45 2.46 1.36 6.99
CA ILE A 45 3.22 1.89 5.84
C ILE A 45 2.59 1.39 4.55
N ASN A 46 2.24 0.11 4.50
CA ASN A 46 1.53 -0.45 3.37
C ASN A 46 0.18 0.26 3.14
N ALA A 47 -0.63 0.43 4.17
CA ALA A 47 -1.90 1.14 4.05
C ALA A 47 -1.71 2.60 3.61
N ALA A 48 -0.73 3.31 4.15
CA ALA A 48 -0.42 4.69 3.75
C ALA A 48 -0.04 4.77 2.27
N VAL A 49 0.83 3.88 1.78
CA VAL A 49 1.19 3.83 0.36
C VAL A 49 -0.01 3.50 -0.53
N GLY A 50 -0.87 2.57 -0.10
CA GLY A 50 -2.10 2.24 -0.82
C GLY A 50 -3.06 3.43 -0.94
N ILE A 51 -3.23 4.20 0.13
CA ILE A 51 -4.05 5.42 0.13
C ILE A 51 -3.45 6.48 -0.78
N ILE A 52 -2.15 6.74 -0.70
CA ILE A 52 -1.46 7.72 -1.56
C ILE A 52 -1.64 7.37 -3.03
N ALA A 53 -1.48 6.09 -3.38
CA ALA A 53 -1.67 5.63 -4.75
C ALA A 53 -3.10 5.83 -5.24
N LEU A 54 -4.11 5.54 -4.41
CA LEU A 54 -5.50 5.79 -4.75
C LEU A 54 -5.76 7.29 -4.99
N VAL A 55 -5.23 8.17 -4.14
CA VAL A 55 -5.35 9.62 -4.30
C VAL A 55 -4.74 10.07 -5.64
N ILE A 56 -3.56 9.55 -6.00
CA ILE A 56 -2.91 9.87 -7.28
C ILE A 56 -3.80 9.43 -8.45
N VAL A 57 -4.36 8.21 -8.42
CA VAL A 57 -5.25 7.73 -9.49
C VAL A 57 -6.49 8.60 -9.63
N ILE A 58 -7.10 9.01 -8.52
CA ILE A 58 -8.28 9.90 -8.53
C ILE A 58 -7.92 11.27 -9.11
N LEU A 59 -6.80 11.86 -8.68
CA LEU A 59 -6.37 13.17 -9.17
C LEU A 59 -6.04 13.13 -10.66
N LEU A 60 -5.32 12.10 -11.13
CA LEU A 60 -5.02 11.93 -12.54
C LEU A 60 -6.30 11.76 -13.37
N GLY A 61 -7.22 10.91 -12.91
CA GLY A 61 -8.52 10.74 -13.55
C GLY A 61 -9.30 12.06 -13.65
N TYR A 62 -9.35 12.83 -12.56
CA TYR A 62 -10.00 14.14 -12.54
C TYR A 62 -9.36 15.14 -13.51
N THR A 63 -8.03 15.21 -13.58
CA THR A 63 -7.35 16.14 -14.51
C THR A 63 -7.47 15.77 -15.98
N MET A 64 -7.88 14.53 -16.29
CA MET A 64 -8.05 14.04 -17.65
C MET A 64 -9.51 14.06 -18.12
N THR A 65 -10.44 14.57 -17.29
CA THR A 65 -11.87 14.76 -17.62
C THR A 65 -12.17 16.22 -17.88
#